data_AF-A0A415Q0L6-F1
#
_entry.id   AF-A0A415Q0L6-F1
#
_cell.length_a   1.000
_cell.length_b   1.000
_cell.length_c   1.000
_cell.angle_alpha   90.00
_cell.angle_beta   90.00
_cell.angle_gamma   90.00
#
_symmetry.space_group_name_H-M   'P 1'
#
loop_
_entity.id
_entity.type
_entity.pdbx_description
1 polymer ?
#
loop_
_entity_poly.entity_id
_entity_poly.type
_entity_poly.pdbx_seq_one_letter_code
_entity_poly.pdbx_strand_id
1 'polypeptide(L)'
;MKKRDYKEQERQRRYYFFDYLFWLGEMAQRHYKGEPRRPDGESMLMLCIMIFIYEPIFLTTAHFLFDSTVFEWFTVAMIAGIVAILHYLSNGRIYPFSRREAVMQHYEGRRFSPFRCYFFLFSLGFLMIAEMYLLPSTLMRIDGRKAEPVENTRTEVPQRWRDYLALHITVGARQEVPSEALQYLINQDGRTSRYGQPVYVMQVREEDMGGEFRVGLLNHATFDEIQDGSQKFVECTWVKGYTPDSIRVLLTGWYEVRNTGLCPVDSLEWTEDTEF
;
A
#
# COMPACT_ATOMS: atom_id res chain seq x y z
N MET A 1 4.47 -14.64 -63.05
CA MET A 1 5.65 -14.50 -62.16
C MET A 1 5.34 -13.82 -60.82
N LYS A 2 4.55 -12.73 -60.75
CA LYS A 2 4.22 -12.03 -59.48
C LYS A 2 3.78 -12.89 -58.28
N LYS A 3 3.00 -13.98 -58.48
CA LYS A 3 2.57 -14.86 -57.37
C LYS A 3 3.68 -15.73 -56.76
N ARG A 4 4.78 -15.99 -57.48
CA ARG A 4 5.94 -16.73 -56.94
C ARG A 4 6.85 -15.79 -56.14
N ASP A 5 7.12 -14.60 -56.67
CA ASP A 5 7.90 -13.56 -55.96
C ASP A 5 7.24 -13.15 -54.64
N TYR A 6 5.90 -13.04 -54.61
CA TYR A 6 5.17 -12.73 -53.38
C TYR A 6 5.33 -13.81 -52.30
N LYS A 7 5.25 -15.10 -52.70
CA LYS A 7 5.47 -16.24 -51.80
C LYS A 7 6.92 -16.39 -51.34
N GLU A 8 7.89 -16.02 -52.18
CA GLU A 8 9.31 -16.02 -51.81
C GLU A 8 9.66 -14.87 -50.85
N GLN A 9 9.06 -13.69 -51.04
CA GLN A 9 9.15 -12.58 -50.09
C GLN A 9 8.49 -12.89 -48.74
N GLU A 10 7.33 -13.56 -48.71
CA GLU A 10 6.72 -14.05 -47.47
C GLU A 10 7.59 -15.09 -46.76
N ARG A 11 8.26 -15.98 -47.51
CA ARG A 11 9.17 -17.00 -46.94
C ARG A 11 10.41 -16.41 -46.26
N GLN A 12 10.82 -15.19 -46.64
CA GLN A 12 11.98 -14.52 -46.04
C GLN A 12 11.65 -13.54 -44.91
N ARG A 13 10.39 -13.12 -44.76
CA ARG A 13 10.01 -12.20 -43.67
C ARG A 13 10.00 -12.95 -42.33
N ARG A 14 10.92 -12.57 -41.44
CA ARG A 14 10.94 -13.03 -40.05
C ARG A 14 9.89 -12.25 -39.24
N TYR A 15 8.97 -12.98 -38.63
CA TYR A 15 7.97 -12.45 -37.71
C TYR A 15 8.46 -12.60 -36.27
N TYR A 16 8.36 -11.53 -35.50
CA TYR A 16 8.80 -11.43 -34.11
C TYR A 16 7.62 -11.36 -33.14
N PHE A 17 7.94 -11.38 -31.86
CA PHE A 17 6.98 -11.27 -30.77
C PHE A 17 6.05 -10.05 -30.90
N PHE A 18 6.58 -8.87 -31.24
CA PHE A 18 5.77 -7.66 -31.45
C PHE A 18 4.79 -7.78 -32.63
N ASP A 19 5.14 -8.52 -33.68
CA ASP A 19 4.23 -8.78 -34.80
C ASP A 19 3.03 -9.62 -34.34
N TYR A 20 3.27 -10.57 -33.44
CA TYR A 20 2.20 -11.37 -32.83
C TYR A 20 1.31 -10.53 -31.90
N LEU A 21 1.89 -9.63 -31.10
CA LEU A 21 1.13 -8.74 -30.22
C LEU A 21 0.27 -7.75 -31.02
N PHE A 22 0.81 -7.18 -32.09
CA PHE A 22 0.06 -6.34 -33.02
C PHE A 22 -1.15 -7.10 -33.58
N TRP A 23 -0.93 -8.31 -34.11
CA TRP A 23 -2.01 -9.16 -34.61
C TRP A 23 -3.04 -9.48 -33.52
N LEU A 24 -2.61 -9.75 -32.30
CA LEU A 24 -3.48 -10.06 -31.18
C LEU A 24 -4.38 -8.87 -30.80
N GLY A 25 -3.85 -7.65 -30.82
CA GLY A 25 -4.60 -6.41 -30.61
C GLY A 25 -5.64 -6.16 -31.70
N GLU A 26 -5.24 -6.28 -32.97
CA GLU A 26 -6.16 -6.15 -34.12
C GLU A 26 -7.32 -7.17 -34.05
N MET A 27 -7.01 -8.42 -33.71
CA MET A 27 -8.03 -9.45 -33.58
C MET A 27 -8.92 -9.24 -32.35
N ALA A 28 -8.37 -8.71 -31.26
CA ALA A 28 -9.17 -8.32 -30.10
C ALA A 28 -10.16 -7.21 -30.46
N GLN A 29 -9.70 -6.15 -31.14
CA GLN A 29 -10.58 -5.07 -31.61
C GLN A 29 -11.67 -5.59 -32.55
N ARG A 30 -11.34 -6.46 -33.50
CA ARG A 30 -12.32 -7.09 -34.41
C ARG A 30 -13.31 -7.99 -33.68
N HIS A 31 -12.86 -8.78 -32.72
CA HIS A 31 -13.70 -9.70 -31.96
C HIS A 31 -14.72 -8.95 -31.08
N TYR A 32 -14.32 -7.82 -30.50
CA TYR A 32 -15.18 -6.98 -29.65
C TYR A 32 -15.86 -5.84 -30.42
N LYS A 33 -16.05 -5.98 -31.74
CA LYS A 33 -16.76 -5.01 -32.61
C LYS A 33 -16.23 -3.57 -32.53
N GLY A 34 -14.95 -3.39 -32.24
CA GLY A 34 -14.33 -2.06 -32.20
C GLY A 34 -14.84 -1.17 -31.06
N GLU A 35 -15.30 -1.75 -29.95
CA GLU A 35 -15.58 -0.96 -28.75
C GLU A 35 -14.37 -0.09 -28.38
N PRO A 36 -14.54 1.23 -28.17
CA PRO A 36 -13.44 2.18 -28.00
C PRO A 36 -12.56 1.92 -26.77
N ARG A 37 -12.98 1.01 -25.87
CA ARG A 37 -12.24 0.65 -24.66
C ARG A 37 -11.28 -0.52 -24.86
N ARG A 38 -11.19 -1.10 -26.06
CA ARG A 38 -10.36 -2.28 -26.30
C ARG A 38 -9.09 -1.92 -27.08
N PRO A 39 -7.93 -2.41 -26.64
CA PRO A 39 -6.66 -2.10 -27.28
C PRO A 39 -6.61 -2.70 -28.69
N ASP A 40 -6.34 -1.85 -29.67
CA ASP A 40 -6.01 -2.25 -31.04
C ASP A 40 -4.53 -2.67 -31.15
N GLY A 41 -4.09 -3.03 -32.37
CA GLY A 41 -2.71 -3.45 -32.58
C GLY A 41 -1.69 -2.36 -32.21
N GLU A 42 -2.01 -1.09 -32.50
CA GLU A 42 -1.15 0.05 -32.15
C GLU A 42 -1.07 0.27 -30.64
N SER A 43 -2.20 0.20 -29.94
CA SER A 43 -2.29 0.33 -28.48
C SER A 43 -1.51 -0.77 -27.79
N MET A 44 -1.56 -2.01 -28.30
CA MET A 44 -0.75 -3.11 -27.77
C MET A 44 0.75 -2.85 -27.88
N LEU A 45 1.20 -2.33 -29.04
CA LEU A 45 2.60 -1.97 -29.23
C LEU A 45 3.01 -0.79 -28.33
N MET A 46 2.13 0.21 -28.20
CA MET A 46 2.36 1.36 -27.33
C MET A 46 2.48 0.95 -25.87
N LEU A 47 1.59 0.08 -25.38
CA LEU A 47 1.66 -0.46 -24.02
C LEU A 47 3.00 -1.17 -23.76
N CYS A 48 3.49 -1.94 -24.73
CA CYS A 48 4.79 -2.58 -24.59
C CYS A 48 5.95 -1.57 -24.53
N ILE A 49 5.91 -0.51 -25.35
CA ILE A 49 6.93 0.56 -25.30
C ILE A 49 6.87 1.29 -23.97
N MET A 50 5.66 1.55 -23.45
CA MET A 50 5.48 2.20 -22.16
C MET A 50 6.11 1.38 -21.03
N ILE A 51 5.76 0.09 -20.96
CA ILE A 51 6.17 -0.81 -19.88
C ILE A 51 7.67 -1.15 -19.97
N PHE A 52 8.17 -1.57 -21.14
CA PHE A 52 9.55 -2.06 -21.23
C PHE A 52 10.61 -0.97 -21.38
N ILE A 53 10.22 0.27 -21.72
CA ILE A 53 11.17 1.35 -22.01
C ILE A 53 10.91 2.56 -21.12
N TYR A 54 9.72 3.15 -21.22
CA TYR A 54 9.45 4.43 -20.55
C TYR A 54 9.41 4.30 -19.04
N GLU A 55 8.71 3.31 -18.53
CA GLU A 55 8.51 3.09 -17.11
C GLU A 55 9.84 2.83 -16.37
N PRO A 56 10.72 1.91 -16.80
CA PRO A 56 12.03 1.72 -16.17
C PRO A 56 12.86 3.00 -16.15
N ILE A 57 12.90 3.74 -17.26
CA ILE A 57 13.66 5.00 -17.37
C ILE A 57 13.06 6.05 -16.42
N PHE A 58 11.73 6.14 -16.36
CA PHE A 58 11.05 7.10 -15.51
C PHE A 58 11.25 6.77 -14.02
N LEU A 59 11.05 5.52 -13.61
CA LEU A 59 11.21 5.09 -12.21
C LEU A 59 12.67 5.21 -11.74
N THR A 60 13.64 4.84 -12.59
CA THR A 60 15.07 5.02 -12.26
C THR A 60 15.42 6.49 -12.11
N THR A 61 15.01 7.33 -13.05
CA THR A 61 15.30 8.77 -13.01
C THR A 61 14.60 9.46 -11.84
N ALA A 62 13.34 9.09 -11.59
CA ALA A 62 12.58 9.55 -10.43
C ALA A 62 13.32 9.21 -9.14
N HIS A 63 13.83 7.98 -9.00
CA HIS A 63 14.57 7.60 -7.80
C HIS A 63 15.78 8.51 -7.50
N PHE A 64 16.54 8.90 -8.53
CA PHE A 64 17.75 9.73 -8.34
C PHE A 64 17.48 11.23 -8.30
N LEU A 65 16.46 11.72 -9.01
CA LEU A 65 16.26 13.15 -9.25
C LEU A 65 14.96 13.70 -8.65
N PHE A 66 14.22 12.90 -7.88
CA PHE A 66 12.97 13.35 -7.24
C PHE A 66 13.17 14.68 -6.51
N ASP A 67 12.18 15.57 -6.61
CA ASP A 67 12.18 16.91 -5.98
C ASP A 67 13.23 17.90 -6.55
N SER A 68 13.77 17.62 -7.74
CA SER A 68 14.65 18.55 -8.47
C SER A 68 13.95 19.18 -9.68
N THR A 69 14.31 20.42 -10.01
CA THR A 69 13.87 21.08 -11.26
C THR A 69 14.28 20.29 -12.50
N VAL A 70 15.36 19.52 -12.44
CA VAL A 70 15.81 18.65 -13.54
C VAL A 70 14.80 17.53 -13.80
N PHE A 71 14.19 16.98 -12.74
CA PHE A 71 13.16 15.95 -12.86
C PHE A 71 11.86 16.48 -13.46
N GLU A 72 11.50 17.74 -13.20
CA GLU A 72 10.35 18.39 -13.85
C GLU A 72 10.56 18.49 -15.37
N TRP A 73 11.71 19.01 -15.81
CA TRP A 73 12.05 19.09 -17.25
C TRP A 73 12.16 17.72 -17.91
N PHE A 74 12.73 16.74 -17.20
CA PHE A 74 12.76 15.36 -17.65
C PHE A 74 11.35 14.80 -17.84
N THR A 75 10.43 15.06 -16.91
CA THR A 75 9.03 14.63 -17.02
C THR A 75 8.35 15.24 -18.24
N VAL A 76 8.55 16.54 -18.49
CA VAL A 76 8.04 17.23 -19.69
C VAL A 76 8.62 16.61 -20.97
N ALA A 77 9.92 16.33 -21.00
CA ALA A 77 10.58 15.69 -22.15
C ALA A 77 10.04 14.27 -22.40
N MET A 78 9.77 13.50 -21.34
CA MET A 78 9.16 12.17 -21.44
C MET A 78 7.75 12.24 -22.02
N ILE A 79 6.91 13.19 -21.57
CA ILE A 79 5.57 13.39 -22.13
C ILE A 79 5.65 13.75 -23.63
N ALA A 80 6.54 14.67 -24.00
CA ALA A 80 6.76 15.01 -25.41
C ALA A 80 7.23 13.80 -26.24
N GLY A 81 8.10 12.96 -25.67
CA GLY A 81 8.56 11.71 -26.27
C GLY A 81 7.41 10.71 -26.52
N ILE A 82 6.51 10.54 -25.55
CA ILE A 82 5.32 9.68 -25.68
C ILE A 82 4.44 10.17 -26.84
N VAL A 83 4.15 11.47 -26.90
CA VAL A 83 3.34 12.06 -27.97
C VAL A 83 4.00 11.88 -29.34
N ALA A 84 5.32 12.06 -29.43
CA ALA A 84 6.06 11.83 -30.66
C ALA A 84 5.97 10.36 -31.10
N ILE A 85 6.16 9.41 -30.18
CA ILE A 85 6.07 7.98 -30.49
C ILE A 85 4.66 7.61 -30.96
N LEU A 86 3.61 8.09 -30.27
CA LEU A 86 2.22 7.91 -30.70
C LEU A 86 2.01 8.43 -32.13
N HIS A 87 2.54 9.61 -32.45
CA HIS A 87 2.46 10.19 -33.79
C HIS A 87 3.23 9.36 -34.84
N TYR A 88 4.42 8.87 -34.52
CA TYR A 88 5.21 8.04 -35.43
C TYR A 88 4.63 6.62 -35.62
N LEU A 89 4.00 6.07 -34.59
CA LEU A 89 3.27 4.81 -34.68
C LEU A 89 2.05 4.96 -35.57
N SER A 90 1.18 5.95 -35.34
CA SER A 90 -0.04 6.15 -36.12
C SER A 90 0.25 6.48 -37.59
N ASN A 91 1.33 7.20 -37.87
CA ASN A 91 1.80 7.45 -39.24
C ASN A 91 2.48 6.25 -39.91
N GLY A 92 2.62 5.12 -39.20
CA GLY A 92 3.28 3.93 -39.74
C GLY A 92 4.79 4.10 -39.96
N ARG A 93 5.46 5.04 -39.28
CA ARG A 93 6.93 5.18 -39.39
C ARG A 93 7.69 4.17 -38.53
N ILE A 94 7.24 3.93 -37.29
CA ILE A 94 7.84 2.93 -36.40
C ILE A 94 7.40 1.52 -36.82
N TYR A 95 6.13 1.37 -37.20
CA TYR A 95 5.55 0.10 -37.61
C TYR A 95 4.84 0.26 -38.97
N PRO A 96 5.55 0.03 -40.09
CA PRO A 96 5.06 0.30 -41.45
C PRO A 96 3.76 -0.41 -41.82
N PHE A 97 2.89 0.28 -42.56
CA PHE A 97 1.64 -0.29 -43.06
C PHE A 97 1.86 -1.58 -43.87
N SER A 98 2.91 -1.65 -44.67
CA SER A 98 3.27 -2.87 -45.43
C SER A 98 3.68 -4.06 -44.54
N ARG A 99 4.13 -3.79 -43.31
CA ARG A 99 4.41 -4.82 -42.31
C ARG A 99 3.13 -5.26 -41.62
N ARG A 100 2.26 -4.32 -41.23
CA ARG A 100 0.93 -4.59 -40.65
C ARG A 100 0.12 -5.52 -41.54
N GLU A 101 0.04 -5.20 -42.82
CA GLU A 101 -0.69 -6.00 -43.81
C GLU A 101 -0.12 -7.41 -43.94
N ALA A 102 1.21 -7.53 -44.03
CA ALA A 102 1.86 -8.83 -44.10
C ALA A 102 1.75 -9.66 -42.82
N VAL A 103 1.60 -9.02 -41.66
CA VAL A 103 1.31 -9.69 -40.38
C VAL A 103 -0.12 -10.22 -40.37
N MET A 104 -1.08 -9.43 -40.85
CA MET A 104 -2.46 -9.88 -40.97
C MET A 104 -2.61 -11.05 -41.94
N GLN A 105 -1.89 -11.03 -43.08
CA GLN A 105 -1.83 -12.12 -44.04
C GLN A 105 -1.17 -13.38 -43.45
N HIS A 106 -0.03 -13.22 -42.75
CA HIS A 106 0.68 -14.35 -42.15
C HIS A 106 -0.14 -15.12 -41.14
N TYR A 107 -1.00 -14.43 -40.39
CA TYR A 107 -1.87 -15.03 -39.38
C TYR A 107 -3.33 -15.22 -39.87
N GLU A 108 -3.59 -15.08 -41.17
CA GLU A 108 -4.89 -15.29 -41.81
C GLU A 108 -5.28 -16.77 -41.71
N GLY A 109 -6.12 -17.11 -40.72
CA GLY A 109 -6.52 -18.50 -40.42
C GLY A 109 -6.08 -19.00 -39.04
N ARG A 110 -5.28 -18.23 -38.30
CA ARG A 110 -5.02 -18.52 -36.88
C ARG A 110 -6.25 -18.17 -36.05
N ARG A 111 -6.68 -19.12 -35.23
CA ARG A 111 -7.84 -18.94 -34.34
C ARG A 111 -7.50 -17.93 -33.25
N PHE A 112 -8.27 -16.84 -33.21
CA PHE A 112 -8.21 -15.89 -32.10
C PHE A 112 -8.67 -16.55 -30.80
N SER A 113 -7.96 -16.27 -29.72
CA SER A 113 -8.31 -16.73 -28.37
C SER A 113 -8.36 -15.51 -27.44
N PRO A 114 -9.55 -15.12 -26.96
CA PRO A 114 -9.70 -14.05 -25.98
C PRO A 114 -8.86 -14.30 -24.73
N PHE A 115 -8.80 -15.56 -24.28
CA PHE A 115 -8.00 -15.97 -23.13
C PHE A 115 -6.52 -15.60 -23.29
N ARG A 116 -5.93 -15.82 -24.47
CA ARG A 116 -4.53 -15.42 -24.73
C ARG A 116 -4.36 -13.91 -24.65
N CYS A 117 -5.28 -13.14 -25.23
CA CYS A 117 -5.25 -11.67 -25.15
C CYS A 117 -5.30 -11.18 -23.70
N TYR A 118 -6.24 -11.67 -22.90
CA TYR A 118 -6.32 -11.32 -21.48
C TYR A 118 -5.10 -11.77 -20.70
N PHE A 119 -4.60 -12.97 -20.94
CA PHE A 119 -3.39 -13.46 -20.28
C PHE A 119 -2.19 -12.53 -20.53
N PHE A 120 -2.00 -12.04 -21.76
CA PHE A 120 -0.94 -11.08 -22.07
C PHE A 120 -1.16 -9.72 -21.39
N LEU A 121 -2.37 -9.15 -21.47
CA LEU A 121 -2.69 -7.89 -20.80
C LEU A 121 -2.55 -7.96 -19.28
N PHE A 122 -3.01 -9.07 -18.69
CA PHE A 122 -2.86 -9.35 -17.27
C PHE A 122 -1.39 -9.49 -16.90
N SER A 123 -0.60 -10.22 -17.68
CA SER A 123 0.84 -10.36 -17.46
C SER A 123 1.57 -9.01 -17.53
N LEU A 124 1.20 -8.14 -18.48
CA LEU A 124 1.73 -6.78 -18.58
C LEU A 124 1.35 -5.93 -17.36
N GLY A 125 0.11 -6.02 -16.88
CA GLY A 125 -0.31 -5.33 -15.66
C GLY A 125 0.43 -5.82 -14.40
N PHE A 126 0.64 -7.13 -14.28
CA PHE A 126 1.46 -7.69 -13.19
C PHE A 126 2.92 -7.26 -13.29
N LEU A 127 3.46 -7.14 -14.50
CA LEU A 127 4.81 -6.62 -14.72
C LEU A 127 4.94 -5.17 -14.22
N MET A 128 3.97 -4.31 -14.52
CA MET A 128 3.94 -2.94 -14.00
C MET A 128 3.94 -2.90 -12.47
N ILE A 129 3.08 -3.70 -11.83
CA ILE A 129 3.05 -3.79 -10.36
C ILE A 129 4.41 -4.29 -9.84
N ALA A 130 4.97 -5.32 -10.45
CA ALA A 130 6.26 -5.86 -10.06
C ALA A 130 7.38 -4.82 -10.20
N GLU A 131 7.46 -4.10 -11.32
CA GLU A 131 8.45 -3.04 -11.52
C GLU A 131 8.29 -1.89 -10.52
N MET A 132 7.06 -1.44 -10.26
CA MET A 132 6.78 -0.37 -9.28
C MET A 132 7.30 -0.70 -7.87
N TYR A 133 7.31 -1.97 -7.46
CA TYR A 133 7.81 -2.37 -6.13
C TYR A 133 9.27 -2.88 -6.14
N LEU A 134 9.67 -3.62 -7.18
CA LEU A 134 11.01 -4.23 -7.25
C LEU A 134 12.09 -3.23 -7.67
N LEU A 135 11.76 -2.29 -8.56
CA LEU A 135 12.74 -1.36 -9.12
C LEU A 135 13.21 -0.35 -8.05
N PRO A 136 12.35 0.26 -7.22
CA PRO A 136 12.79 1.07 -6.08
C PRO A 136 13.59 0.26 -5.05
N SER A 137 13.16 -0.97 -4.76
CA SER A 137 13.83 -1.86 -3.79
C SER A 137 15.25 -2.24 -4.23
N THR A 138 15.44 -2.49 -5.53
CA THR A 138 16.76 -2.80 -6.10
C THR A 138 17.66 -1.58 -6.18
N LEU A 139 17.12 -0.41 -6.54
CA LEU A 139 17.90 0.83 -6.56
C LEU A 139 18.33 1.29 -5.16
N MET A 140 17.46 1.16 -4.15
CA MET A 140 17.83 1.41 -2.74
C MET A 140 19.04 0.56 -2.29
N ARG A 141 19.16 -0.67 -2.82
CA ARG A 141 20.29 -1.55 -2.52
C ARG A 141 21.59 -1.13 -3.22
N ILE A 142 21.49 -0.44 -4.36
CA ILE A 142 22.63 0.01 -5.18
C ILE A 142 23.16 1.37 -4.71
N ASP A 143 22.30 2.26 -4.19
CA ASP A 143 22.64 3.63 -3.77
C ASP A 143 23.62 3.71 -2.59
N GLY A 144 24.09 2.60 -2.04
CA GLY A 144 25.26 2.59 -1.15
C GLY A 144 25.11 3.39 0.14
N ARG A 145 23.91 3.92 0.44
CA ARG A 145 23.49 4.06 1.83
C ARG A 145 23.62 2.66 2.38
N LYS A 146 24.65 2.46 3.22
CA LYS A 146 24.66 1.36 4.17
C LYS A 146 23.22 1.26 4.63
N ALA A 147 22.59 0.12 4.36
CA ALA A 147 21.46 -0.26 5.18
C ALA A 147 22.01 -0.09 6.60
N GLU A 148 21.57 0.97 7.29
CA GLU A 148 21.63 0.95 8.74
C GLU A 148 21.10 -0.44 9.09
N PRO A 149 21.83 -1.20 9.93
CA PRO A 149 21.54 -2.60 10.16
C PRO A 149 20.04 -2.67 10.39
N VAL A 150 19.33 -3.30 9.46
CA VAL A 150 17.88 -3.37 9.49
C VAL A 150 17.59 -4.07 10.81
N GLU A 151 17.22 -3.28 11.79
CA GLU A 151 16.70 -3.75 13.06
C GLU A 151 15.44 -4.50 12.65
N ASN A 152 15.55 -5.84 12.63
CA ASN A 152 14.64 -6.82 12.04
C ASN A 152 13.25 -6.26 11.75
N THR A 153 13.08 -5.62 10.59
CA THR A 153 11.75 -5.31 10.04
C THR A 153 11.31 -6.54 9.27
N ARG A 154 11.15 -7.65 10.00
CA ARG A 154 9.95 -8.46 9.77
C ARG A 154 8.78 -7.48 9.87
N THR A 155 7.72 -7.72 9.10
CA THR A 155 6.42 -7.06 9.26
C THR A 155 5.83 -7.40 10.63
N GLU A 156 6.51 -6.96 11.67
CA GLU A 156 6.05 -6.89 13.02
C GLU A 156 5.42 -5.52 13.10
N VAL A 157 4.09 -5.52 13.01
CA VAL A 157 3.28 -4.48 13.63
C VAL A 157 4.03 -4.00 14.88
N PRO A 158 4.40 -2.70 14.99
CA PRO A 158 5.18 -2.21 16.12
C PRO A 158 4.58 -2.80 17.40
N GLN A 159 5.39 -3.35 18.29
CA GLN A 159 4.86 -4.13 19.43
C GLN A 159 3.72 -3.38 20.13
N ARG A 160 3.91 -2.07 20.34
CA ARG A 160 2.91 -1.12 20.85
C ARG A 160 1.54 -1.14 20.13
N TRP A 161 1.51 -1.33 18.81
CA TRP A 161 0.29 -1.44 18.02
C TRP A 161 -0.38 -2.82 18.13
N ARG A 162 0.40 -3.91 18.23
CA ARG A 162 -0.18 -5.23 18.59
C ARG A 162 -0.81 -5.16 19.97
N ASP A 163 -0.12 -4.51 20.89
CA ASP A 163 -0.54 -4.34 22.28
C ASP A 163 -1.82 -3.51 22.36
N TYR A 164 -1.91 -2.43 21.56
CA TYR A 164 -3.14 -1.65 21.43
C TYR A 164 -4.30 -2.47 20.85
N LEU A 165 -4.08 -3.27 19.80
CA LEU A 165 -5.14 -4.08 19.19
C LEU A 165 -5.70 -5.12 20.16
N ALA A 166 -4.86 -5.76 20.96
CA ALA A 166 -5.31 -6.68 22.00
C ALA A 166 -6.19 -5.96 23.04
N LEU A 167 -5.74 -4.80 23.54
CA LEU A 167 -6.51 -3.97 24.48
C LEU A 167 -7.85 -3.50 23.88
N HIS A 168 -7.87 -3.09 22.61
CA HIS A 168 -9.07 -2.64 21.94
C HIS A 168 -10.14 -3.74 21.88
N ILE A 169 -9.72 -4.99 21.64
CA ILE A 169 -10.61 -6.14 21.56
C ILE A 169 -11.12 -6.53 22.96
N THR A 170 -10.25 -6.58 23.97
CA THR A 170 -10.62 -7.10 25.30
C THR A 170 -11.41 -6.09 26.14
N VAL A 171 -11.07 -4.81 26.11
CA VAL A 171 -11.62 -3.80 27.05
C VAL A 171 -12.21 -2.56 26.34
N GLY A 172 -12.35 -2.62 25.02
CA GLY A 172 -12.93 -1.53 24.22
C GLY A 172 -12.04 -0.28 24.16
N ALA A 173 -10.73 -0.42 24.38
CA ALA A 173 -9.78 0.69 24.43
C ALA A 173 -9.73 1.50 23.11
N ARG A 174 -9.97 2.82 23.17
CA ARG A 174 -9.79 3.83 22.09
C ARG A 174 -8.52 4.67 22.24
N GLN A 175 -7.59 4.64 21.30
CA GLN A 175 -6.33 5.40 21.46
C GLN A 175 -6.58 6.90 21.31
N GLU A 176 -6.52 7.64 22.42
CA GLU A 176 -6.55 9.10 22.42
C GLU A 176 -5.12 9.65 22.60
N VAL A 177 -4.82 10.75 21.90
CA VAL A 177 -3.57 11.47 22.12
C VAL A 177 -3.77 12.36 23.35
N PRO A 178 -3.12 12.07 24.50
CA PRO A 178 -3.27 12.90 25.68
C PRO A 178 -2.74 14.31 25.41
N SER A 179 -3.39 15.32 25.97
CA SER A 179 -2.87 16.69 25.94
C SER A 179 -1.50 16.76 26.62
N GLU A 180 -0.65 17.71 26.23
CA GLU A 180 0.70 17.83 26.80
C GLU A 180 0.70 17.92 28.34
N ALA A 181 -0.29 18.61 28.92
CA ALA A 181 -0.47 18.72 30.36
C ALA A 181 -0.82 17.37 31.00
N LEU A 182 -1.70 16.57 30.38
CA LEU A 182 -2.06 15.24 30.87
C LEU A 182 -0.87 14.27 30.74
N GLN A 183 -0.15 14.33 29.62
CA GLN A 183 1.05 13.52 29.40
C GLN A 183 2.13 13.83 30.44
N TYR A 184 2.32 15.11 30.80
CA TYR A 184 3.25 15.51 31.85
C TYR A 184 2.86 14.90 33.21
N LEU A 185 1.57 14.91 33.57
CA LEU A 185 1.09 14.31 34.82
C LEU A 185 1.26 12.79 34.83
N ILE A 186 0.99 12.11 33.71
CA ILE A 186 1.20 10.65 33.56
C ILE A 186 2.69 10.30 33.67
N ASN A 187 3.57 11.15 33.14
CA ASN A 187 5.03 10.94 33.23
C ASN A 187 5.57 11.07 34.66
N GLN A 188 4.90 11.85 35.52
CA GLN A 188 5.23 11.97 36.94
C GLN A 188 4.70 10.80 37.78
N ASP A 189 3.84 9.95 37.23
CA ASP A 189 3.29 8.81 37.96
C ASP A 189 4.36 7.76 38.27
N GLY A 190 4.31 7.21 39.48
CA GLY A 190 5.26 6.21 39.94
C GLY A 190 5.21 4.90 39.14
N ARG A 191 4.07 4.56 38.52
CA ARG A 191 3.92 3.39 37.64
C ARG A 191 4.66 3.62 36.33
N THR A 192 4.64 4.84 35.79
CA THR A 192 5.42 5.18 34.58
C THR A 192 6.92 5.07 34.81
N SER A 193 7.38 5.46 36.01
CA SER A 193 8.78 5.27 36.42
C SER A 193 9.18 3.80 36.57
N ARG A 194 8.24 2.91 36.91
CA ARG A 194 8.49 1.48 37.17
C ARG A 194 8.31 0.58 35.96
N TYR A 195 7.31 0.86 35.13
CA TYR A 195 6.88 0.00 34.01
C TYR A 195 7.09 0.67 32.64
N GLY A 196 7.62 1.89 32.60
CA GLY A 196 7.77 2.66 31.37
C GLY A 196 6.50 3.38 30.97
N GLN A 197 6.46 3.88 29.73
CA GLN A 197 5.31 4.61 29.20
C GLN A 197 4.08 3.69 29.13
N PRO A 198 2.87 4.19 29.44
CA PRO A 198 1.66 3.41 29.25
C PRO A 198 1.50 3.02 27.79
N VAL A 199 1.09 1.77 27.57
CA VAL A 199 0.74 1.25 26.24
C VAL A 199 -0.44 2.03 25.68
N TYR A 200 -1.34 2.42 26.58
CA TYR A 200 -2.63 2.97 26.25
C TYR A 200 -3.08 4.01 27.29
N VAL A 201 -3.68 5.10 26.79
CA VAL A 201 -4.25 6.20 27.57
C VAL A 201 -5.56 6.65 26.91
N MET A 202 -6.60 6.84 27.70
CA MET A 202 -7.86 7.47 27.25
C MET A 202 -8.54 8.26 28.34
N GLN A 203 -9.37 9.21 27.93
CA GLN A 203 -10.40 9.76 28.80
C GLN A 203 -11.63 8.85 28.80
N VAL A 204 -12.10 8.49 30.00
CA VAL A 204 -13.30 7.67 30.17
C VAL A 204 -14.55 8.52 29.90
N ARG A 205 -15.46 8.00 29.08
CA ARG A 205 -16.77 8.57 28.79
C ARG A 205 -17.89 7.63 29.24
N GLU A 206 -19.12 8.14 29.29
CA GLU A 206 -20.31 7.36 29.65
C GLU A 206 -20.42 6.06 28.83
N GLU A 207 -20.20 6.13 27.52
CA GLU A 207 -20.23 4.99 26.60
C GLU A 207 -19.18 3.90 26.92
N ASP A 208 -18.10 4.26 27.62
CA ASP A 208 -17.03 3.33 28.01
C ASP A 208 -17.32 2.64 29.35
N MET A 209 -18.26 3.15 30.14
CA MET A 209 -18.59 2.63 31.48
C MET A 209 -19.43 1.34 31.43
N GLY A 210 -19.72 0.81 30.24
CA GLY A 210 -20.36 -0.49 30.06
C GLY A 210 -19.38 -1.66 30.22
N GLY A 211 -19.81 -2.70 30.93
CA GLY A 211 -19.07 -3.96 31.11
C GLY A 211 -18.45 -4.14 32.50
N GLU A 212 -17.93 -5.34 32.79
CA GLU A 212 -17.39 -5.67 34.12
C GLU A 212 -16.01 -5.04 34.37
N PHE A 213 -15.29 -4.64 33.32
CA PHE A 213 -13.93 -4.10 33.41
C PHE A 213 -13.82 -2.80 34.23
N ARG A 214 -14.80 -1.89 34.09
CA ARG A 214 -14.81 -0.58 34.76
C ARG A 214 -15.76 -0.55 35.96
N VAL A 215 -16.17 -1.71 36.48
CA VAL A 215 -17.07 -1.79 37.65
C VAL A 215 -16.51 -1.08 38.89
N GLY A 216 -15.18 -1.05 39.03
CA GLY A 216 -14.49 -0.30 40.09
C GLY A 216 -14.80 1.19 40.05
N LEU A 217 -14.89 1.79 38.85
CA LEU A 217 -15.24 3.20 38.66
C LEU A 217 -16.69 3.53 39.03
N LEU A 218 -17.60 2.56 38.94
CA LEU A 218 -19.01 2.75 39.34
C LEU A 218 -19.17 2.98 40.85
N ASN A 219 -18.16 2.65 41.66
CA ASN A 219 -18.13 2.99 43.08
C ASN A 219 -17.75 4.45 43.35
N HIS A 220 -17.28 5.18 42.32
CA HIS A 220 -16.72 6.53 42.45
C HIS A 220 -17.48 7.59 41.66
N ALA A 221 -18.04 7.24 40.50
CA ALA A 221 -18.82 8.16 39.68
C ALA A 221 -19.95 7.45 38.96
N THR A 222 -21.06 8.16 38.81
CA THR A 222 -22.22 7.71 38.03
C THR A 222 -22.05 8.03 36.55
N PHE A 223 -22.85 7.37 35.70
CA PHE A 223 -22.89 7.62 34.26
C PHE A 223 -23.17 9.10 33.95
N ASP A 224 -24.14 9.70 34.65
CA ASP A 224 -24.56 11.09 34.46
C ASP A 224 -23.43 12.08 34.78
N GLU A 225 -22.65 11.84 35.84
CA GLU A 225 -21.52 12.69 36.26
C GLU A 225 -20.34 12.65 35.29
N ILE A 226 -20.17 11.53 34.57
CA ILE A 226 -19.15 11.40 33.53
C ILE A 226 -19.66 12.02 32.23
N GLN A 227 -20.95 11.87 31.92
CA GLN A 227 -21.58 12.41 30.72
C GLN A 227 -21.59 13.94 30.70
N ASP A 228 -21.98 14.58 31.82
CA ASP A 228 -22.02 16.04 31.94
C ASP A 228 -20.63 16.67 32.15
N GLY A 229 -19.61 15.82 32.37
CA GLY A 229 -18.21 16.21 32.55
C GLY A 229 -17.92 16.85 33.91
N SER A 230 -18.83 16.70 34.89
CA SER A 230 -18.64 17.12 36.27
C SER A 230 -17.50 16.36 36.95
N GLN A 231 -17.31 15.08 36.59
CA GLN A 231 -16.13 14.30 36.93
C GLN A 231 -15.45 13.77 35.67
N LYS A 232 -14.12 13.87 35.62
CA LYS A 232 -13.31 13.43 34.47
C LYS A 232 -12.34 12.37 34.92
N PHE A 233 -12.36 11.22 34.26
CA PHE A 233 -11.45 10.13 34.55
C PHE A 233 -10.53 9.85 33.37
N VAL A 234 -9.30 9.46 33.68
CA VAL A 234 -8.31 9.00 32.71
C VAL A 234 -7.95 7.58 33.07
N GLU A 235 -8.01 6.71 32.06
CA GLU A 235 -7.58 5.32 32.13
C GLU A 235 -6.19 5.20 31.49
N CYS A 236 -5.28 4.51 32.16
CA CYS A 236 -3.94 4.26 31.67
C CYS A 236 -3.57 2.80 31.90
N THR A 237 -3.00 2.13 30.90
CA THR A 237 -2.61 0.73 31.00
C THR A 237 -1.11 0.55 30.74
N TRP A 238 -0.45 -0.15 31.66
CA TRP A 238 0.97 -0.50 31.60
C TRP A 238 1.17 -2.00 31.47
N VAL A 239 2.28 -2.41 30.85
CA VAL A 239 2.75 -3.79 30.88
C VAL A 239 3.56 -3.97 32.15
N LYS A 240 3.02 -4.69 33.12
CA LYS A 240 3.68 -4.99 34.40
C LYS A 240 4.75 -6.08 34.22
N GLY A 241 4.49 -7.03 33.33
CA GLY A 241 5.41 -8.14 33.04
C GLY A 241 4.75 -9.24 32.22
N TYR A 242 5.34 -10.44 32.29
CA TYR A 242 4.85 -11.63 31.60
C TYR A 242 4.76 -12.81 32.59
N THR A 243 3.75 -13.66 32.42
CA THR A 243 3.67 -14.96 33.08
C THR A 243 4.74 -15.91 32.51
N PRO A 244 5.02 -17.05 33.18
CA PRO A 244 5.96 -18.06 32.66
C PRO A 244 5.60 -18.56 31.25
N ASP A 245 4.30 -18.57 30.93
CA ASP A 245 3.76 -18.98 29.62
C ASP A 245 3.77 -17.83 28.59
N SER A 246 4.50 -16.75 28.87
CA SER A 246 4.64 -15.56 28.02
C SER A 246 3.33 -14.77 27.79
N ILE A 247 2.33 -14.94 28.66
CA ILE A 247 1.09 -14.12 28.65
C ILE A 247 1.38 -12.81 29.38
N ARG A 248 0.91 -11.68 28.84
CA ARG A 248 1.14 -10.37 29.46
C ARG A 248 0.33 -10.21 30.72
N VAL A 249 0.97 -9.64 31.73
CA VAL A 249 0.32 -9.09 32.91
C VAL A 249 0.21 -7.58 32.72
N LEU A 250 -1.03 -7.10 32.62
CA LEU A 250 -1.38 -5.71 32.39
C LEU A 250 -1.88 -5.10 33.71
N LEU A 251 -1.53 -3.83 33.92
CA LEU A 251 -2.03 -3.04 35.02
C LEU A 251 -2.75 -1.82 34.45
N THR A 252 -4.06 -1.77 34.62
CA THR A 252 -4.89 -0.62 34.27
C THR A 252 -5.17 0.19 35.53
N GLY A 253 -4.85 1.48 35.50
CA GLY A 253 -5.13 2.41 36.57
C GLY A 253 -6.08 3.50 36.09
N TRP A 254 -7.03 3.86 36.94
CA TRP A 254 -7.94 4.97 36.71
C TRP A 254 -7.61 6.13 37.63
N TYR A 255 -7.68 7.34 37.07
CA TYR A 255 -7.36 8.57 37.77
C TYR A 255 -8.45 9.60 37.56
N GLU A 256 -8.86 10.26 38.64
CA GLU A 256 -9.71 11.44 38.56
C GLU A 256 -8.85 12.65 38.22
N VAL A 257 -9.25 13.39 37.18
CA VAL A 257 -8.58 14.62 36.74
C VAL A 257 -9.13 15.78 37.55
N ARG A 258 -8.31 16.29 38.47
CA ARG A 258 -8.62 17.50 39.25
C ARG A 258 -7.73 18.65 38.79
N ASN A 259 -8.14 19.88 39.11
CA ASN A 259 -7.36 21.09 38.79
C ASN A 259 -5.91 21.06 39.33
N THR A 260 -5.65 20.25 40.35
CA THR A 260 -4.35 20.10 41.01
C THR A 260 -3.53 18.91 40.51
N GLY A 261 -4.06 18.05 39.63
CA GLY A 261 -3.36 16.88 39.10
C GLY A 261 -4.23 15.62 38.96
N LEU A 262 -3.59 14.48 38.72
CA LEU A 262 -4.23 13.16 38.65
C LEU A 262 -4.30 12.52 40.05
N CYS A 263 -5.52 12.21 40.51
CA CYS A 263 -5.72 11.47 41.76
C CYS A 263 -6.00 10.00 41.43
N PRO A 264 -5.20 9.04 41.91
CA PRO A 264 -5.48 7.62 41.66
C PRO A 264 -6.78 7.22 42.36
N VAL A 265 -7.64 6.50 41.63
CA VAL A 265 -8.98 6.10 42.08
C VAL A 265 -8.98 4.61 42.37
N ASP A 266 -8.69 3.83 41.34
CA ASP A 266 -8.65 2.37 41.43
C ASP A 266 -7.61 1.83 40.42
N SER A 267 -7.26 0.55 40.56
CA SER A 267 -6.44 -0.14 39.57
C SER A 267 -6.75 -1.62 39.53
N LEU A 268 -6.77 -2.16 38.32
CA LEU A 268 -7.02 -3.56 38.04
C LEU A 268 -5.78 -4.18 37.38
N GLU A 269 -5.34 -5.29 37.95
CA GLU A 269 -4.34 -6.16 37.34
C GLU A 269 -5.04 -7.32 36.65
N TRP A 270 -4.70 -7.56 35.39
CA TRP A 270 -5.35 -8.55 34.55
C TRP A 270 -4.39 -9.08 33.48
N THR A 271 -4.76 -10.17 32.82
CA THR A 271 -3.94 -10.81 31.79
C THR A 271 -4.62 -10.74 30.43
N GLU A 272 -3.86 -10.79 29.35
CA GLU A 272 -4.37 -10.65 27.97
C GLU A 272 -5.48 -11.64 27.61
N ASP A 273 -5.54 -12.80 28.29
CA ASP A 273 -6.55 -13.85 28.15
C ASP A 273 -7.76 -13.71 29.09
N THR A 274 -7.84 -12.65 29.87
CA THR A 274 -8.99 -12.38 30.75
C THR A 274 -10.18 -11.87 29.93
N GLU A 275 -11.36 -12.48 30.08
CA GLU A 275 -12.63 -12.02 29.51
C GLU A 275 -13.41 -11.20 30.56
N PHE A 276 -14.09 -10.13 30.12
CA PHE A 276 -14.85 -9.17 30.94
C PHE A 276 -16.24 -8.88 30.36
#